data_AF-A0A926TGH4-F1
#
_entry.id   AF-A0A926TGH4-F1
#
_cell.length_a   1.000
_cell.length_b   1.000
_cell.length_c   1.000
_cell.angle_alpha   90.00
_cell.angle_beta   90.00
_cell.angle_gamma   90.00
#
_symmetry.space_group_name_H-M   'P 1'
#
loop_
_entity.id
_entity.type
_entity.pdbx_description
1 polymer ?
#
loop_
_entity_poly.entity_id
_entity_poly.type
_entity_poly.pdbx_seq_one_letter_code
_entity_poly.pdbx_strand_id
1 'polypeptide(L)'
;GASPLSSIKHAGSPWELGLTEVHRVLMNNRLRDRVVLRVDGGIKTGWDVVMAALMGAEEYGFGSIAMIAEGCIMARICHTNNCPVGVASQKEELRKRFTGIPEHVVNFFFFIAEEARSLMARLGYRSLNEIIGRADLLKVRESVSLTKTQSLNLDCLTQLPDTRDDRSWLNHEPVHSNGYVLDDELLSDSEIQAAIQSQSSVSKTVQVVNTDRTIGARLAGAIAKQYGNNGFGGHITLNVEGAVGQSFGAFNLPGVTLNLEGEANDYVGKGMHGGEIIIKPYAAATYNPAENVIVGNTCLYGATGGVLLANGQAGERFAVRNSSAKAVVEGAGDHCCEYMTGGVVVVLGKTGRNVGAGMTGGLAYFLDEDGSFPAKVNPEIVKIQRVITPAGEQQLKELIETHADRTGSQKAKTILANWSEYLPKFWQAVPPSEKDAPEASTDTAASKVPASAQ
;
A
#
# COMPACT_ATOMS: atom_id res chain seq x y z
N GLY A 1 -3.52 -7.67 17.73
CA GLY A 1 -3.00 -8.97 17.26
C GLY A 1 -1.69 -9.32 17.93
N ALA A 2 -0.64 -8.56 17.64
CA ALA A 2 0.67 -8.63 18.29
C ALA A 2 1.28 -7.22 18.31
N SER A 3 1.98 -6.84 19.37
CA SER A 3 2.68 -5.56 19.49
C SER A 3 3.68 -5.65 20.65
N PRO A 4 4.82 -4.94 20.60
CA PRO A 4 5.72 -4.84 21.75
C PRO A 4 4.98 -4.31 22.99
N LEU A 5 5.26 -4.90 24.14
CA LEU A 5 4.64 -4.46 25.41
C LEU A 5 4.95 -3.00 25.73
N SER A 6 6.16 -2.54 25.40
CA SER A 6 6.57 -1.15 25.54
C SER A 6 5.66 -0.21 24.76
N SER A 7 5.35 -0.52 23.50
CA SER A 7 4.42 0.28 22.68
C SER A 7 3.01 0.30 23.28
N ILE A 8 2.49 -0.85 23.73
CA ILE A 8 1.16 -0.93 24.35
C ILE A 8 1.04 -0.07 25.61
N LYS A 9 2.12 0.06 26.38
CA LYS A 9 2.11 0.72 27.69
C LYS A 9 2.61 2.17 27.68
N HIS A 10 3.42 2.54 26.69
CA HIS A 10 4.21 3.77 26.73
C HIS A 10 4.20 4.59 25.43
N ALA A 11 3.49 4.15 24.38
CA ALA A 11 3.32 4.92 23.15
C ALA A 11 1.84 5.23 22.90
N GLY A 12 1.54 6.48 22.58
CA GLY A 12 0.18 6.99 22.38
C GLY A 12 -0.32 7.86 23.52
N SER A 13 -1.43 8.55 23.28
CA SER A 13 -2.12 9.41 24.24
C SER A 13 -3.62 9.07 24.26
N PRO A 14 -4.35 9.43 25.32
CA PRO A 14 -5.81 9.27 25.37
C PRO A 14 -6.49 9.92 24.16
N TRP A 15 -7.51 9.25 23.61
CA TRP A 15 -8.22 9.74 22.42
C TRP A 15 -8.97 11.04 22.72
N GLU A 16 -9.37 11.28 23.97
CA GLU A 16 -10.03 12.50 24.40
C GLU A 16 -9.18 13.73 24.06
N LEU A 17 -7.86 13.65 24.28
CA LEU A 17 -6.93 14.75 23.98
C LEU A 17 -6.79 14.95 22.46
N GLY A 18 -6.51 13.88 21.72
CA GLY A 18 -6.30 13.97 20.27
C GLY A 18 -7.55 14.40 19.51
N LEU A 19 -8.72 13.85 19.88
CA LEU A 19 -9.99 14.18 19.25
C LEU A 19 -10.36 15.65 19.46
N THR A 20 -10.27 16.14 20.70
CA THR A 20 -10.61 17.53 21.01
C THR A 20 -9.62 18.52 20.41
N GLU A 21 -8.33 18.17 20.35
CA GLU A 21 -7.31 18.97 19.66
C GLU A 21 -7.63 19.09 18.16
N VAL A 22 -7.88 17.96 17.47
CA VAL A 22 -8.22 17.95 16.04
C VAL A 22 -9.50 18.74 15.78
N HIS A 23 -10.56 18.51 16.56
CA HIS A 23 -11.81 19.25 16.43
C HIS A 23 -11.58 20.77 16.59
N ARG A 24 -10.89 21.20 17.67
CA ARG A 24 -10.58 22.61 17.93
C ARG A 24 -9.78 23.23 16.80
N VAL A 25 -8.70 22.59 16.36
CA VAL A 25 -7.80 23.13 15.33
C VAL A 25 -8.52 23.26 14.00
N LEU A 26 -9.29 22.25 13.59
CA LEU A 26 -10.05 22.31 12.33
C LEU A 26 -11.14 23.38 12.35
N MET A 27 -11.86 23.53 13.47
CA MET A 27 -12.86 24.57 13.64
C MET A 27 -12.24 25.97 13.53
N ASN A 28 -11.15 26.22 14.26
CA ASN A 28 -10.46 27.50 14.25
C ASN A 28 -9.88 27.87 12.87
N ASN A 29 -9.55 26.87 12.05
CA ASN A 29 -9.03 27.07 10.70
C ASN A 29 -10.12 27.01 9.61
N ARG A 30 -11.39 26.83 9.96
CA ARG A 30 -12.51 26.68 9.01
C ARG A 30 -12.29 25.54 8.01
N LEU A 31 -11.85 24.40 8.53
CA LEU A 31 -11.60 23.17 7.78
C LEU A 31 -12.44 21.98 8.29
N ARG A 32 -13.27 22.19 9.33
CA ARG A 32 -13.99 21.10 10.01
C ARG A 32 -15.06 20.43 9.15
N ASP A 33 -15.64 21.17 8.23
CA ASP A 33 -16.60 20.71 7.22
C ASP A 33 -15.99 19.76 6.18
N ARG A 34 -14.66 19.80 6.01
CA ARG A 34 -13.98 19.00 4.99
C ARG A 34 -13.73 17.55 5.42
N VAL A 35 -13.90 17.21 6.68
CA VAL A 35 -13.55 15.87 7.17
C VAL A 35 -14.57 15.38 8.19
N VAL A 36 -14.91 14.10 8.08
CA VAL A 36 -15.63 13.38 9.13
C VAL A 36 -14.61 12.93 10.17
N LEU A 37 -14.83 13.30 11.44
CA LEU A 37 -13.96 12.84 12.52
C LEU A 37 -14.44 11.51 13.08
N ARG A 38 -13.57 10.50 13.00
CA ARG A 38 -13.80 9.17 13.57
C ARG A 38 -12.85 8.91 14.73
N VAL A 39 -13.34 8.27 15.78
CA VAL A 39 -12.55 7.91 16.96
C VAL A 39 -12.75 6.46 17.35
N ASP A 40 -11.69 5.81 17.82
CA ASP A 40 -11.73 4.50 18.47
C ASP A 40 -10.81 4.50 19.72
N GLY A 41 -10.70 3.35 20.39
CA GLY A 41 -9.78 3.20 21.51
C GLY A 41 -10.50 3.02 22.86
N GLY A 42 -10.99 1.80 23.11
CA GLY A 42 -11.58 1.45 24.39
C GLY A 42 -13.05 1.87 24.57
N ILE A 43 -13.70 2.35 23.51
CA ILE A 43 -15.15 2.62 23.46
C ILE A 43 -15.92 1.31 23.64
N LYS A 44 -16.82 1.27 24.63
CA LYS A 44 -17.56 0.06 25.02
C LYS A 44 -19.04 0.27 25.25
N THR A 45 -19.47 1.50 25.52
CA THR A 45 -20.81 1.82 26.04
C THR A 45 -21.47 2.94 25.23
N GLY A 46 -22.79 3.10 25.36
CA GLY A 46 -23.47 4.27 24.81
C GLY A 46 -22.99 5.57 25.44
N TRP A 47 -22.56 5.55 26.71
CA TRP A 47 -21.90 6.69 27.35
C TRP A 47 -20.61 7.10 26.65
N ASP A 48 -19.74 6.14 26.32
CA ASP A 48 -18.48 6.44 25.61
C ASP A 48 -18.75 7.10 24.25
N VAL A 49 -19.77 6.63 23.53
CA VAL A 49 -20.21 7.21 22.25
C VAL A 49 -20.66 8.66 22.43
N VAL A 50 -21.51 8.93 23.43
CA VAL A 50 -22.00 10.29 23.69
C VAL A 50 -20.86 11.21 24.12
N MET A 51 -19.91 10.74 24.94
CA MET A 51 -18.74 11.52 25.32
C MET A 51 -17.86 11.87 24.12
N ALA A 52 -17.58 10.90 23.25
CA ALA A 52 -16.87 11.11 22.01
C ALA A 52 -17.60 12.11 21.09
N ALA A 53 -18.93 12.01 21.00
CA ALA A 53 -19.76 12.93 20.24
C ALA A 53 -19.58 14.37 20.75
N LEU A 54 -19.77 14.59 22.05
CA LEU A 54 -19.61 15.92 22.69
C LEU A 54 -18.22 16.51 22.47
N MET A 55 -17.19 15.66 22.37
CA MET A 55 -15.80 16.03 22.08
C MET A 55 -15.50 16.26 20.58
N GLY A 56 -16.45 16.00 19.69
CA GLY A 56 -16.40 16.37 18.28
C GLY A 56 -16.33 15.22 17.27
N ALA A 57 -16.45 13.96 17.69
CA ALA A 57 -16.49 12.80 16.80
C ALA A 57 -17.87 12.55 16.21
N GLU A 58 -17.89 12.02 15.00
CA GLU A 58 -19.09 11.73 14.21
C GLU A 58 -19.26 10.22 13.97
N GLU A 59 -18.13 9.50 13.89
CA GLU A 59 -18.09 8.05 13.79
C GLU A 59 -17.29 7.42 14.93
N TYR A 60 -17.69 6.20 15.33
CA TYR A 60 -17.15 5.51 16.51
C TYR A 60 -16.71 4.10 16.12
N GLY A 61 -15.42 3.81 16.27
CA GLY A 61 -14.82 2.53 15.93
C GLY A 61 -14.81 1.55 17.11
N PHE A 62 -15.17 0.29 16.84
CA PHE A 62 -15.24 -0.77 17.82
C PHE A 62 -14.46 -2.00 17.33
N GLY A 63 -13.34 -2.29 17.99
CA GLY A 63 -12.52 -3.48 17.71
C GLY A 63 -12.70 -4.56 18.78
N SER A 64 -12.01 -4.40 19.92
CA SER A 64 -11.95 -5.44 20.95
C SER A 64 -13.30 -5.83 21.54
N ILE A 65 -14.23 -4.90 21.71
CA ILE A 65 -15.55 -5.20 22.28
C ILE A 65 -16.45 -5.94 21.29
N ALA A 66 -16.34 -5.66 19.99
CA ALA A 66 -16.99 -6.45 18.95
C ALA A 66 -16.44 -7.89 18.94
N MET A 67 -15.12 -8.08 19.06
CA MET A 67 -14.53 -9.41 19.23
C MET A 67 -15.04 -10.13 20.49
N ILE A 68 -15.33 -9.41 21.58
CA ILE A 68 -15.93 -9.99 22.80
C ILE A 68 -17.36 -10.45 22.53
N ALA A 69 -18.16 -9.64 21.82
CA ALA A 69 -19.50 -10.06 21.38
C ALA A 69 -19.46 -11.32 20.49
N GLU A 70 -18.39 -11.50 19.71
CA GLU A 70 -18.15 -12.71 18.91
C GLU A 70 -17.64 -13.91 19.74
N GLY A 71 -17.32 -13.73 21.02
CA GLY A 71 -16.89 -14.82 21.92
C GLY A 71 -15.45 -14.71 22.45
N CYS A 72 -14.73 -13.62 22.20
CA CYS A 72 -13.43 -13.40 22.82
C CYS A 72 -13.53 -13.33 24.35
N ILE A 73 -12.77 -14.20 25.03
CA ILE A 73 -12.71 -14.26 26.50
C ILE A 73 -11.53 -13.49 27.10
N MET A 74 -10.91 -12.59 26.32
CA MET A 74 -9.78 -11.76 26.77
C MET A 74 -8.56 -12.54 27.30
N ALA A 75 -8.26 -13.71 26.72
CA ALA A 75 -7.10 -14.52 27.07
C ALA A 75 -5.74 -13.85 26.78
N ARG A 76 -5.70 -12.81 25.92
CA ARG A 76 -4.50 -12.02 25.56
C ARG A 76 -3.33 -12.81 24.94
N ILE A 77 -3.61 -13.99 24.40
CA ILE A 77 -2.63 -14.84 23.70
C ILE A 77 -2.77 -14.79 22.16
N CYS A 78 -3.35 -13.72 21.62
CA CYS A 78 -3.62 -13.58 20.18
C CYS A 78 -2.37 -13.78 19.30
N HIS A 79 -1.22 -13.27 19.76
CA HIS A 79 0.06 -13.37 19.07
C HIS A 79 0.64 -14.79 19.03
N THR A 80 0.10 -15.73 19.80
CA THR A 80 0.62 -17.10 19.93
C THR A 80 -0.03 -18.09 18.95
N ASN A 81 -1.03 -17.66 18.18
CA ASN A 81 -1.84 -18.52 17.32
C ASN A 81 -2.59 -19.64 18.10
N ASN A 82 -2.79 -19.48 19.41
CA ASN A 82 -3.43 -20.47 20.30
C ASN A 82 -4.73 -19.96 20.93
N CYS A 83 -5.50 -19.13 20.22
CA CYS A 83 -6.78 -18.62 20.74
C CYS A 83 -7.72 -19.79 21.13
N PRO A 84 -8.21 -19.88 22.38
CA PRO A 84 -8.97 -21.04 22.85
C PRO A 84 -10.38 -21.14 22.23
N VAL A 85 -10.87 -20.03 21.69
CA VAL A 85 -12.24 -19.82 21.19
C VAL A 85 -12.29 -19.55 19.69
N GLY A 86 -11.18 -19.76 18.97
CA GLY A 86 -11.15 -19.64 17.50
C GLY A 86 -11.22 -18.22 16.92
N VAL A 87 -11.22 -17.17 17.74
CA VAL A 87 -11.30 -15.76 17.27
C VAL A 87 -10.00 -15.29 16.59
N ALA A 88 -8.86 -15.42 17.27
CA ALA A 88 -7.56 -14.91 16.78
C ALA A 88 -6.57 -16.06 16.58
N SER A 89 -6.87 -16.97 15.66
CA SER A 89 -6.03 -18.11 15.30
C SER A 89 -6.22 -18.49 13.83
N GLN A 90 -5.13 -18.91 13.18
CA GLN A 90 -5.15 -19.52 11.85
C GLN A 90 -5.14 -21.05 11.91
N LYS A 91 -4.95 -21.66 13.08
CA LYS A 91 -5.01 -23.12 13.26
C LYS A 91 -6.42 -23.64 13.04
N GLU A 92 -6.58 -24.58 12.12
CA GLU A 92 -7.89 -25.06 11.69
C GLU A 92 -8.70 -25.67 12.83
N GLU A 93 -8.06 -26.50 13.66
CA GLU A 93 -8.67 -27.15 14.82
C GLU A 93 -9.14 -26.16 15.89
N LEU A 94 -8.50 -24.98 15.98
CA LEU A 94 -8.93 -23.91 16.88
C LEU A 94 -10.03 -23.05 16.27
N ARG A 95 -9.98 -22.77 14.96
CA ARG A 95 -11.04 -22.03 14.25
C ARG A 95 -12.39 -22.75 14.33
N LYS A 96 -12.39 -24.09 14.33
CA LYS A 96 -13.60 -24.92 14.55
C LYS A 96 -14.32 -24.66 15.89
N ARG A 97 -13.67 -23.99 16.84
CA ARG A 97 -14.24 -23.63 18.16
C ARG A 97 -14.97 -22.28 18.14
N PHE A 98 -14.92 -21.53 17.05
CA PHE A 98 -15.57 -20.23 16.94
C PHE A 98 -17.09 -20.40 16.90
N THR A 99 -17.79 -19.78 17.85
CA THR A 99 -19.26 -19.85 17.97
C THR A 99 -19.94 -18.50 17.70
N GLY A 100 -19.18 -17.49 17.27
CA GLY A 100 -19.74 -16.17 16.97
C GLY A 100 -20.64 -16.22 15.74
N ILE A 101 -21.79 -15.56 15.83
CA ILE A 101 -22.71 -15.35 14.70
C ILE A 101 -22.94 -13.84 14.52
N PRO A 102 -23.27 -13.37 13.30
CA PRO A 102 -23.50 -11.95 13.04
C PRO A 102 -24.48 -11.29 14.01
N GLU A 103 -25.52 -12.00 14.42
CA GLU A 103 -26.58 -11.54 15.33
C GLU A 103 -26.04 -11.10 16.69
N HIS A 104 -24.95 -11.72 17.19
CA HIS A 104 -24.34 -11.30 18.45
C HIS A 104 -23.79 -9.86 18.35
N VAL A 105 -23.14 -9.54 17.24
CA VAL A 105 -22.56 -8.21 16.99
C VAL A 105 -23.67 -7.19 16.69
N VAL A 106 -24.69 -7.58 15.93
CA VAL A 106 -25.88 -6.74 15.68
C VAL A 106 -26.58 -6.38 16.99
N ASN A 107 -26.85 -7.36 17.85
CA ASN A 107 -27.48 -7.13 19.15
C ASN A 107 -26.61 -6.24 20.06
N PHE A 108 -25.30 -6.45 20.06
CA PHE A 108 -24.36 -5.57 20.76
C PHE A 108 -24.55 -4.11 20.31
N PHE A 109 -24.54 -3.84 19.00
CA PHE A 109 -24.72 -2.48 18.49
C PHE A 109 -26.11 -1.90 18.78
N PHE A 110 -27.17 -2.71 18.80
CA PHE A 110 -28.48 -2.25 19.26
C PHE A 110 -28.44 -1.78 20.72
N PHE A 111 -27.76 -2.51 21.62
CA PHE A 111 -27.65 -2.09 23.01
C PHE A 111 -26.86 -0.78 23.17
N ILE A 112 -25.75 -0.62 22.44
CA ILE A 112 -24.98 0.63 22.45
C ILE A 112 -25.81 1.80 21.95
N ALA A 113 -26.51 1.61 20.82
CA ALA A 113 -27.37 2.63 20.24
C ALA A 113 -28.52 3.01 21.19
N GLU A 114 -29.14 2.03 21.85
CA GLU A 114 -30.25 2.29 22.78
C GLU A 114 -29.79 3.06 24.02
N GLU A 115 -28.63 2.70 24.57
CA GLU A 115 -28.03 3.45 25.68
C GLU A 115 -27.72 4.89 25.26
N ALA A 116 -27.11 5.10 24.10
CA ALA A 116 -26.84 6.44 23.57
C ALA A 116 -28.13 7.26 23.37
N ARG A 117 -29.20 6.65 22.84
CA ARG A 117 -30.53 7.28 22.72
C ARG A 117 -31.08 7.69 24.09
N SER A 118 -30.97 6.84 25.10
CA SER A 118 -31.43 7.16 26.46
C SER A 118 -30.68 8.37 27.05
N LEU A 119 -29.37 8.48 26.79
CA LEU A 119 -28.54 9.59 27.25
C LEU A 119 -28.88 10.88 26.52
N MET A 120 -29.08 10.84 25.20
CA MET A 120 -29.52 12.01 24.43
C MET A 120 -30.90 12.50 24.89
N ALA A 121 -31.85 11.58 25.12
CA ALA A 121 -33.16 11.91 25.65
C ALA A 121 -33.07 12.58 27.04
N ARG A 122 -32.17 12.10 27.91
CA ARG A 122 -31.88 12.72 29.21
C ARG A 122 -31.29 14.13 29.08
N LEU A 123 -30.47 14.38 28.06
CA LEU A 123 -29.92 15.70 27.76
C LEU A 123 -30.92 16.62 27.04
N GLY A 124 -32.06 16.09 26.57
CA GLY A 124 -33.10 16.84 25.89
C GLY A 124 -32.91 16.99 24.37
N TYR A 125 -32.05 16.16 23.76
CA TYR A 125 -31.74 16.20 22.32
C TYR A 125 -32.30 14.97 21.59
N ARG A 126 -32.64 15.14 20.31
CA ARG A 126 -33.34 14.10 19.52
C ARG A 126 -32.39 13.25 18.67
N SER A 127 -31.18 13.74 18.42
CA SER A 127 -30.21 13.08 17.54
C SER A 127 -28.76 13.35 17.96
N LEU A 128 -27.82 12.49 17.53
CA LEU A 128 -26.39 12.71 17.76
C LEU A 128 -25.92 14.02 17.12
N ASN A 129 -26.43 14.34 15.93
CA ASN A 129 -26.09 15.56 15.20
C ASN A 129 -26.37 16.85 15.98
N GLU A 130 -27.28 16.84 16.97
CA GLU A 130 -27.53 18.01 17.82
C GLU A 130 -26.48 18.21 18.93
N ILE A 131 -25.73 17.15 19.26
CA ILE A 131 -24.79 17.16 20.39
C ILE A 131 -23.32 17.04 19.97
N ILE A 132 -23.02 16.66 18.73
CA ILE A 132 -21.61 16.51 18.31
C ILE A 132 -20.87 17.85 18.47
N GLY A 133 -19.75 17.88 19.19
CA GLY A 133 -18.95 19.07 19.47
C GLY A 133 -19.51 20.00 20.56
N ARG A 134 -20.62 19.64 21.21
CA ARG A 134 -21.24 20.43 22.30
C ARG A 134 -20.53 20.24 23.64
N ALA A 135 -19.26 20.62 23.70
CA ALA A 135 -18.44 20.52 24.91
C ALA A 135 -18.97 21.37 26.08
N ASP A 136 -19.83 22.35 25.81
CA ASP A 136 -20.55 23.12 26.83
C ASP A 136 -21.49 22.25 27.70
N LEU A 137 -21.85 21.06 27.24
CA LEU A 137 -22.63 20.08 28.01
C LEU A 137 -21.76 19.22 28.95
N LEU A 138 -20.43 19.32 28.85
CA LEU A 138 -19.50 18.60 29.71
C LEU A 138 -19.18 19.42 30.97
N LYS A 139 -19.10 18.74 32.10
CA LYS A 139 -18.61 19.32 33.35
C LYS A 139 -17.74 18.34 34.12
N VAL A 140 -16.77 18.89 34.85
CA VAL A 140 -15.94 18.11 35.77
C VAL A 140 -16.81 17.58 36.91
N ARG A 141 -16.63 16.31 37.27
CA ARG A 141 -17.34 15.71 38.40
C ARG A 141 -16.68 16.12 39.70
N GLU A 142 -17.39 16.89 40.53
CA GLU A 142 -16.93 17.34 41.84
C GLU A 142 -16.76 16.19 42.86
N SER A 143 -17.47 15.08 42.67
CA SER A 143 -17.46 13.94 43.59
C SER A 143 -16.29 12.96 43.40
N VAL A 144 -15.35 13.23 42.48
CA VAL A 144 -14.23 12.33 42.19
C VAL A 144 -12.99 12.78 42.96
N SER A 145 -12.50 11.92 43.86
CA SER A 145 -11.20 12.10 44.53
C SER A 145 -10.14 11.26 43.84
N LEU A 146 -9.02 11.88 43.44
CA LEU A 146 -7.87 11.17 42.87
C LEU A 146 -6.90 10.73 43.98
N THR A 147 -6.29 9.55 43.84
CA THR A 147 -5.36 9.02 44.84
C THR A 147 -4.01 9.75 44.85
N LYS A 148 -3.56 10.28 43.70
CA LYS A 148 -2.19 10.78 43.51
C LYS A 148 -2.06 12.30 43.48
N THR A 149 -3.14 13.01 43.20
CA THR A 149 -3.16 14.47 43.02
C THR A 149 -4.51 15.02 43.49
N GLN A 150 -4.63 16.35 43.64
CA GLN A 150 -5.89 16.97 44.06
C GLN A 150 -6.92 16.99 42.93
N SER A 151 -6.50 17.39 41.73
CA SER A 151 -7.33 17.47 40.54
C SER A 151 -6.49 17.39 39.26
N LEU A 152 -7.16 17.37 38.11
CA LEU A 152 -6.56 17.57 36.79
C LEU A 152 -7.17 18.82 36.16
N ASN A 153 -6.38 19.57 35.41
CA ASN A 153 -6.92 20.59 34.52
C ASN A 153 -7.49 19.87 33.27
N LEU A 154 -8.79 20.05 33.02
CA LEU A 154 -9.51 19.47 31.89
C LEU A 154 -10.00 20.52 30.88
N ASP A 155 -9.49 21.75 30.95
CA ASP A 155 -9.82 22.84 30.03
C ASP A 155 -9.58 22.44 28.57
N CYS A 156 -8.57 21.61 28.32
CA CYS A 156 -8.28 21.08 26.99
C CYS A 156 -9.45 20.28 26.40
N LEU A 157 -10.32 19.69 27.23
CA LEU A 157 -11.47 18.90 26.82
C LEU A 157 -12.78 19.69 26.83
N THR A 158 -12.91 20.68 27.71
CA THR A 158 -14.17 21.40 27.94
C THR A 158 -14.23 22.76 27.25
N GLN A 159 -13.08 23.43 27.06
CA GLN A 159 -13.00 24.72 26.38
C GLN A 159 -12.78 24.52 24.87
N LEU A 160 -13.81 24.02 24.18
CA LEU A 160 -13.84 23.91 22.72
C LEU A 160 -14.57 25.12 22.10
N PRO A 161 -14.41 25.36 20.78
CA PRO A 161 -15.21 26.35 20.08
C PRO A 161 -16.71 26.12 20.31
N ASP A 162 -17.47 27.21 20.46
CA ASP A 162 -18.90 27.13 20.70
C ASP A 162 -19.64 26.63 19.45
N THR A 163 -20.43 25.58 19.61
CA THR A 163 -21.19 24.91 18.53
C THR A 163 -22.70 24.90 18.79
N ARG A 164 -23.19 25.79 19.67
CA ARG A 164 -24.61 25.91 20.00
C ARG A 164 -25.46 26.33 18.80
N ASP A 165 -25.01 27.36 18.08
CA ASP A 165 -25.76 27.96 16.98
C ASP A 165 -25.25 27.48 15.62
N ASP A 166 -23.93 27.57 15.39
CA ASP A 166 -23.33 27.16 14.12
C ASP A 166 -23.03 25.66 14.09
N ARG A 167 -23.81 24.97 13.26
CA ARG A 167 -23.74 23.53 12.99
C ARG A 167 -23.34 23.23 11.54
N SER A 168 -22.98 24.24 10.73
CA SER A 168 -22.83 24.06 9.27
C SER A 168 -21.73 23.09 8.89
N TRP A 169 -20.73 22.94 9.76
CA TRP A 169 -19.58 22.05 9.60
C TRP A 169 -19.89 20.55 9.66
N LEU A 170 -21.11 20.15 10.05
CA LEU A 170 -21.58 18.76 9.91
C LEU A 170 -22.01 18.40 8.48
N ASN A 171 -22.14 19.41 7.60
CA ASN A 171 -22.55 19.16 6.23
C ASN A 171 -21.30 18.89 5.39
N HIS A 172 -21.06 17.61 5.13
CA HIS A 172 -19.91 17.17 4.33
C HIS A 172 -20.31 16.96 2.87
N GLU A 173 -19.38 17.27 1.96
CA GLU A 173 -19.44 16.73 0.62
C GLU A 173 -19.32 15.19 0.68
N PRO A 174 -20.04 14.43 -0.16
CA PRO A 174 -19.97 12.97 -0.12
C PRO A 174 -18.55 12.43 -0.30
N VAL A 175 -17.79 13.00 -1.24
CA VAL A 175 -16.38 12.70 -1.53
C VAL A 175 -15.75 13.94 -2.16
N HIS A 176 -14.55 14.33 -1.70
CA HIS A 176 -13.77 15.41 -2.33
C HIS A 176 -13.26 14.98 -3.70
N SER A 177 -13.33 15.90 -4.66
CA SER A 177 -12.77 15.65 -6.00
C SER A 177 -11.28 15.96 -6.06
N ASN A 178 -10.55 15.22 -6.89
CA ASN A 178 -9.19 15.59 -7.31
C ASN A 178 -9.17 16.82 -8.23
N GLY A 179 -10.34 17.35 -8.61
CA GLY A 179 -10.50 18.24 -9.75
C GLY A 179 -10.42 17.45 -11.06
N TYR A 180 -10.21 18.19 -12.15
CA TYR A 180 -9.94 17.60 -13.46
C TYR A 180 -8.59 16.85 -13.44
N VAL A 181 -8.55 15.67 -14.05
CA VAL A 181 -7.33 14.88 -14.27
C VAL A 181 -7.32 14.28 -15.69
N LEU A 182 -6.14 14.01 -16.25
CA LEU A 182 -6.01 13.52 -17.63
C LEU A 182 -6.79 12.22 -17.90
N ASP A 183 -6.89 11.32 -16.91
CA ASP A 183 -7.69 10.10 -17.06
C ASP A 183 -9.18 10.36 -17.33
N ASP A 184 -9.71 11.55 -16.99
CA ASP A 184 -11.08 11.93 -17.37
C ASP A 184 -11.23 12.11 -18.87
N GLU A 185 -10.21 12.64 -19.54
CA GLU A 185 -10.18 12.73 -20.99
C GLU A 185 -10.02 11.35 -21.62
N LEU A 186 -9.10 10.54 -21.09
CA LEU A 186 -8.90 9.17 -21.55
C LEU A 186 -10.20 8.36 -21.46
N LEU A 187 -10.93 8.46 -20.34
CA LEU A 187 -12.20 7.74 -20.16
C LEU A 187 -13.38 8.38 -20.91
N SER A 188 -13.24 9.61 -21.39
CA SER A 188 -14.23 10.26 -22.25
C SER A 188 -13.99 9.99 -23.74
N ASP A 189 -12.82 9.48 -24.12
CA ASP A 189 -12.51 9.06 -25.49
C ASP A 189 -13.37 7.84 -25.88
N SER A 190 -14.11 7.98 -26.98
CA SER A 190 -15.06 6.96 -27.43
C SER A 190 -14.39 5.63 -27.82
N GLU A 191 -13.16 5.65 -28.30
CA GLU A 191 -12.44 4.43 -28.67
C GLU A 191 -11.93 3.70 -27.43
N ILE A 192 -11.50 4.44 -26.39
CA ILE A 192 -11.15 3.84 -25.09
C ILE A 192 -12.39 3.23 -24.43
N GLN A 193 -13.52 3.94 -24.43
CA GLN A 193 -14.78 3.39 -23.91
C GLN A 193 -15.21 2.14 -24.67
N ALA A 194 -15.13 2.16 -26.01
CA ALA A 194 -15.43 1.00 -26.84
C ALA A 194 -14.48 -0.17 -26.55
N ALA A 195 -13.18 0.09 -26.37
CA ALA A 195 -12.19 -0.94 -26.04
C ALA A 195 -12.46 -1.59 -24.69
N ILE A 196 -12.82 -0.80 -23.67
CA ILE A 196 -13.22 -1.34 -22.37
C ILE A 196 -14.47 -2.21 -22.53
N GLN A 197 -15.54 -1.68 -23.13
CA GLN A 197 -16.84 -2.37 -23.21
C GLN A 197 -16.81 -3.65 -24.06
N SER A 198 -16.16 -3.57 -25.22
CA SER A 198 -16.11 -4.68 -26.19
C SER A 198 -14.88 -5.58 -26.00
N GLN A 199 -14.01 -5.25 -25.05
CA GLN A 199 -12.72 -5.93 -24.84
C GLN A 199 -11.89 -5.97 -26.12
N SER A 200 -11.89 -4.87 -26.88
CA SER A 200 -11.10 -4.71 -28.10
C SER A 200 -9.76 -4.05 -27.82
N SER A 201 -8.95 -3.87 -28.87
CA SER A 201 -7.67 -3.18 -28.78
C SER A 201 -7.78 -1.71 -29.21
N VAL A 202 -7.06 -0.82 -28.53
CA VAL A 202 -6.93 0.59 -28.90
C VAL A 202 -5.53 1.11 -28.54
N SER A 203 -5.03 2.06 -29.32
CA SER A 203 -3.76 2.74 -29.06
C SER A 203 -3.97 4.25 -29.15
N LYS A 204 -3.53 4.99 -28.13
CA LYS A 204 -3.64 6.47 -28.07
C LYS A 204 -2.29 7.09 -27.76
N THR A 205 -2.08 8.31 -28.22
CA THR A 205 -0.90 9.12 -27.88
C THR A 205 -1.33 10.32 -27.06
N VAL A 206 -0.64 10.58 -25.95
CA VAL A 206 -0.91 11.72 -25.06
C VAL A 206 0.37 12.44 -24.66
N GLN A 207 0.29 13.76 -24.61
CA GLN A 207 1.37 14.61 -24.09
C GLN A 207 1.13 14.87 -22.61
N VAL A 208 2.19 14.85 -21.82
CA VAL A 208 2.09 15.01 -20.36
C VAL A 208 3.13 15.97 -19.82
N VAL A 209 2.78 16.57 -18.69
CA VAL A 209 3.68 17.35 -17.84
C VAL A 209 3.62 16.84 -16.41
N ASN A 210 4.53 17.30 -15.55
CA ASN A 210 4.70 16.73 -14.21
C ASN A 210 3.50 16.93 -13.27
N THR A 211 2.56 17.82 -13.62
CA THR A 211 1.30 17.99 -12.89
C THR A 211 0.29 16.89 -13.17
N ASP A 212 0.46 16.16 -14.28
CA ASP A 212 -0.34 15.00 -14.65
C ASP A 212 0.13 13.80 -13.82
N ARG A 213 -0.60 13.55 -12.74
CA ARG A 213 -0.27 12.54 -11.72
C ARG A 213 -1.23 11.36 -11.81
N THR A 214 -0.73 10.19 -11.47
CA THR A 214 -1.52 8.96 -11.36
C THR A 214 -2.20 8.54 -12.67
N ILE A 215 -1.60 8.90 -13.81
CA ILE A 215 -2.13 8.57 -15.14
C ILE A 215 -2.26 7.06 -15.28
N GLY A 216 -3.39 6.61 -15.80
CA GLY A 216 -3.75 5.21 -16.02
C GLY A 216 -4.45 4.56 -14.83
N ALA A 217 -4.44 5.15 -13.63
CA ALA A 217 -5.04 4.51 -12.46
C ALA A 217 -6.57 4.57 -12.44
N ARG A 218 -7.19 5.65 -12.94
CA ARG A 218 -8.65 5.73 -13.04
C ARG A 218 -9.13 4.87 -14.20
N LEU A 219 -8.35 4.77 -15.28
CA LEU A 219 -8.54 3.76 -16.33
C LEU A 219 -8.52 2.33 -15.78
N ALA A 220 -7.48 1.96 -15.03
CA ALA A 220 -7.39 0.65 -14.36
C ALA A 220 -8.58 0.43 -13.41
N GLY A 221 -8.98 1.44 -12.65
CA GLY A 221 -10.17 1.37 -11.79
C GLY A 221 -11.47 1.12 -12.56
N ALA A 222 -11.66 1.75 -13.72
CA ALA A 222 -12.81 1.52 -14.59
C ALA A 222 -12.85 0.08 -15.13
N ILE A 223 -11.69 -0.44 -15.59
CA ILE A 223 -11.55 -1.82 -16.06
C ILE A 223 -11.83 -2.80 -14.90
N ALA A 224 -11.19 -2.62 -13.76
CA ALA A 224 -11.37 -3.50 -12.59
C ALA A 224 -12.82 -3.50 -12.09
N LYS A 225 -13.51 -2.36 -12.13
CA LYS A 225 -14.92 -2.28 -11.74
C LYS A 225 -15.82 -3.18 -12.60
N GLN A 226 -15.48 -3.36 -13.87
CA GLN A 226 -16.26 -4.17 -14.80
C GLN A 226 -15.79 -5.63 -14.89
N TYR A 227 -14.48 -5.87 -14.79
CA TYR A 227 -13.87 -7.16 -15.11
C TYR A 227 -13.04 -7.76 -13.97
N GLY A 228 -12.94 -7.09 -12.83
CA GLY A 228 -11.97 -7.44 -11.78
C GLY A 228 -10.53 -7.34 -12.29
N ASN A 229 -9.60 -7.95 -11.56
CA ASN A 229 -8.18 -7.76 -11.83
C ASN A 229 -7.68 -8.47 -13.10
N ASN A 230 -8.32 -9.57 -13.50
CA ASN A 230 -7.81 -10.48 -14.54
C ASN A 230 -8.84 -10.80 -15.64
N GLY A 231 -10.04 -10.20 -15.60
CA GLY A 231 -11.12 -10.55 -16.52
C GLY A 231 -11.15 -9.76 -17.82
N PHE A 232 -10.29 -8.75 -17.99
CA PHE A 232 -10.30 -7.90 -19.18
C PHE A 232 -9.56 -8.58 -20.34
N GLY A 233 -10.28 -8.94 -21.40
CA GLY A 233 -9.72 -9.57 -22.60
C GLY A 233 -9.20 -8.62 -23.68
N GLY A 234 -9.36 -7.30 -23.50
CA GLY A 234 -8.93 -6.28 -24.46
C GLY A 234 -7.47 -5.85 -24.30
N HIS A 235 -7.06 -4.86 -25.10
CA HIS A 235 -5.71 -4.32 -25.02
C HIS A 235 -5.66 -2.80 -25.26
N ILE A 236 -5.33 -2.03 -24.23
CA ILE A 236 -5.22 -0.58 -24.29
C ILE A 236 -3.75 -0.20 -24.23
N THR A 237 -3.25 0.45 -25.27
CA THR A 237 -1.91 1.04 -25.29
C THR A 237 -1.98 2.56 -25.19
N LEU A 238 -1.31 3.13 -24.20
CA LEU A 238 -1.11 4.58 -24.08
C LEU A 238 0.35 4.89 -24.36
N ASN A 239 0.61 5.61 -25.45
CA ASN A 239 1.90 6.19 -25.76
C ASN A 239 1.94 7.60 -25.17
N VAL A 240 2.83 7.81 -24.22
CA VAL A 240 2.91 9.00 -23.39
C VAL A 240 4.22 9.68 -23.71
N GLU A 241 4.20 10.98 -23.93
CA GLU A 241 5.39 11.77 -24.21
C GLU A 241 5.47 12.95 -23.25
N GLY A 242 6.58 13.10 -22.54
CA GLY A 242 6.70 14.14 -21.51
C GLY A 242 7.45 13.72 -20.25
N ALA A 243 7.46 14.63 -19.28
CA ALA A 243 7.87 14.35 -17.92
C ALA A 243 6.62 14.10 -17.07
N VAL A 244 6.31 12.84 -16.72
CA VAL A 244 5.08 12.51 -16.01
C VAL A 244 5.22 12.70 -14.49
N GLY A 245 4.13 13.12 -13.86
CA GLY A 245 4.06 13.30 -12.42
C GLY A 245 4.11 11.99 -11.62
N GLN A 246 3.90 12.14 -10.33
CA GLN A 246 3.89 11.06 -9.35
C GLN A 246 2.90 9.94 -9.69
N SER A 247 3.26 8.70 -9.36
CA SER A 247 2.37 7.52 -9.44
C SER A 247 1.93 7.11 -10.86
N PHE A 248 2.75 7.34 -11.88
CA PHE A 248 2.48 6.88 -13.25
C PHE A 248 2.23 5.37 -13.30
N GLY A 249 1.11 4.96 -13.89
CA GLY A 249 0.72 3.55 -13.99
C GLY A 249 0.46 2.86 -12.64
N ALA A 250 0.09 3.62 -11.61
CA ALA A 250 -0.33 3.02 -10.34
C ALA A 250 -1.53 2.08 -10.55
N PHE A 251 -1.47 0.90 -9.92
CA PHE A 251 -2.49 -0.15 -9.98
C PHE A 251 -2.77 -0.71 -11.38
N ASN A 252 -1.81 -0.59 -12.31
CA ASN A 252 -1.97 -1.08 -13.69
C ASN A 252 -2.39 -2.56 -13.75
N LEU A 253 -3.15 -2.91 -14.78
CA LEU A 253 -3.81 -4.22 -14.94
C LEU A 253 -3.34 -4.94 -16.21
N PRO A 254 -3.49 -6.27 -16.28
CA PRO A 254 -3.36 -7.02 -17.52
C PRO A 254 -4.22 -6.39 -18.64
N GLY A 255 -3.67 -6.37 -19.86
CA GLY A 255 -4.33 -5.72 -21.01
C GLY A 255 -4.10 -4.21 -21.10
N VAL A 256 -3.31 -3.60 -20.20
CA VAL A 256 -2.92 -2.18 -20.30
C VAL A 256 -1.41 -2.03 -20.44
N THR A 257 -0.99 -1.38 -21.52
CA THR A 257 0.41 -1.07 -21.85
C THR A 257 0.62 0.43 -21.81
N LEU A 258 1.55 0.90 -20.98
CA LEU A 258 1.92 2.30 -20.86
C LEU A 258 3.34 2.50 -21.39
N ASN A 259 3.49 3.18 -22.54
CA ASN A 259 4.78 3.48 -23.15
C ASN A 259 5.11 4.95 -22.94
N LEU A 260 6.06 5.27 -22.07
CA LEU A 260 6.53 6.64 -21.84
C LEU A 260 7.84 6.91 -22.59
N GLU A 261 7.83 7.95 -23.40
CA GLU A 261 9.01 8.60 -23.96
C GLU A 261 9.29 9.92 -23.22
N GLY A 262 10.35 9.94 -22.43
CA GLY A 262 10.67 11.03 -21.49
C GLY A 262 11.13 10.48 -20.15
N GLU A 263 10.55 10.98 -19.04
CA GLU A 263 10.95 10.64 -17.68
C GLU A 263 9.76 10.63 -16.71
N ALA A 264 9.87 9.91 -15.59
CA ALA A 264 8.81 9.81 -14.58
C ALA A 264 9.31 10.13 -13.17
N ASN A 265 8.43 10.75 -12.38
CA ASN A 265 8.68 11.01 -10.95
C ASN A 265 8.51 9.72 -10.10
N ASP A 266 8.37 9.84 -8.78
CA ASP A 266 8.30 8.71 -7.86
C ASP A 266 7.04 7.84 -8.09
N TYR A 267 7.09 6.63 -7.52
CA TYR A 267 5.97 5.69 -7.43
C TYR A 267 5.46 5.11 -8.76
N VAL A 268 6.30 5.06 -9.81
CA VAL A 268 5.96 4.36 -11.06
C VAL A 268 5.51 2.92 -10.74
N GLY A 269 4.36 2.52 -11.25
CA GLY A 269 3.82 1.18 -11.03
C GLY A 269 3.48 0.86 -9.57
N LYS A 270 3.21 1.86 -8.72
CA LYS A 270 2.75 1.65 -7.34
C LYS A 270 1.53 0.73 -7.31
N GLY A 271 1.62 -0.37 -6.57
CA GLY A 271 0.54 -1.36 -6.45
C GLY A 271 0.14 -2.02 -7.76
N MET A 272 1.01 -2.01 -8.78
CA MET A 272 0.76 -2.65 -10.08
C MET A 272 0.36 -4.11 -9.91
N HIS A 273 -0.71 -4.55 -10.58
CA HIS A 273 -1.18 -5.93 -10.56
C HIS A 273 -0.80 -6.70 -11.83
N GLY A 274 -0.73 -6.01 -12.97
CA GLY A 274 -0.44 -6.61 -14.26
C GLY A 274 -0.18 -5.56 -15.33
N GLY A 275 -0.12 -6.02 -16.59
CA GLY A 275 0.17 -5.16 -17.73
C GLY A 275 1.65 -4.80 -17.85
N GLU A 276 1.95 -3.82 -18.67
CA GLU A 276 3.32 -3.40 -18.97
C GLU A 276 3.48 -1.89 -18.81
N ILE A 277 4.57 -1.47 -18.18
CA ILE A 277 5.02 -0.07 -18.14
C ILE A 277 6.42 -0.02 -18.74
N ILE A 278 6.58 0.72 -19.83
CA ILE A 278 7.83 0.85 -20.57
C ILE A 278 8.23 2.32 -20.56
N ILE A 279 9.43 2.62 -20.09
CA ILE A 279 9.93 4.00 -19.97
C ILE A 279 11.28 4.09 -20.67
N LYS A 280 11.41 5.03 -21.59
CA LYS A 280 12.62 5.29 -22.37
C LYS A 280 12.83 6.80 -22.53
N PRO A 281 14.09 7.26 -22.65
CA PRO A 281 14.34 8.67 -22.88
C PRO A 281 13.81 9.08 -24.26
N TYR A 282 13.68 10.39 -24.48
CA TYR A 282 13.42 10.93 -25.81
C TYR A 282 14.41 10.39 -26.84
N ALA A 283 13.93 10.04 -28.04
CA ALA A 283 14.77 9.53 -29.12
C ALA A 283 15.92 10.49 -29.50
N ALA A 284 15.74 11.79 -29.27
CA ALA A 284 16.75 12.83 -29.51
C ALA A 284 17.78 12.98 -28.37
N ALA A 285 17.62 12.29 -27.25
CA ALA A 285 18.56 12.34 -26.13
C ALA A 285 19.94 11.80 -26.54
N THR A 286 21.00 12.55 -26.21
CA THR A 286 22.39 12.20 -26.57
C THR A 286 23.21 11.67 -25.41
N TYR A 287 22.66 11.66 -24.19
CA TYR A 287 23.31 11.10 -23.00
C TYR A 287 23.20 9.58 -22.95
N ASN A 288 24.09 8.91 -22.21
CA ASN A 288 24.00 7.48 -21.96
C ASN A 288 22.85 7.19 -20.97
N PRO A 289 21.75 6.51 -21.36
CA PRO A 289 20.62 6.27 -20.46
C PRO A 289 21.02 5.51 -19.19
N ALA A 290 21.95 4.56 -19.29
CA ALA A 290 22.42 3.74 -18.16
C ALA A 290 23.10 4.53 -17.04
N GLU A 291 23.54 5.76 -17.33
CA GLU A 291 24.22 6.66 -16.40
C GLU A 291 23.29 7.77 -15.87
N ASN A 292 22.03 7.80 -16.29
CA ASN A 292 21.10 8.89 -15.99
C ASN A 292 19.82 8.37 -15.35
N VAL A 293 19.26 9.15 -14.43
CA VAL A 293 17.98 8.85 -13.78
C VAL A 293 16.84 9.03 -14.78
N ILE A 294 15.89 8.10 -14.77
CA ILE A 294 14.68 8.16 -15.61
C ILE A 294 13.39 7.92 -14.82
N VAL A 295 13.49 7.27 -13.65
CA VAL A 295 12.37 7.08 -12.72
C VAL A 295 12.77 7.44 -11.29
N GLY A 296 11.82 7.97 -10.52
CA GLY A 296 12.04 8.36 -9.13
C GLY A 296 12.10 7.19 -8.14
N ASN A 297 11.78 7.49 -6.89
CA ASN A 297 11.85 6.59 -5.75
C ASN A 297 10.63 5.67 -5.66
N THR A 298 10.78 4.59 -4.89
CA THR A 298 9.65 3.75 -4.43
C THR A 298 8.77 3.22 -5.59
N CYS A 299 9.38 3.01 -6.75
CA CYS A 299 8.74 2.38 -7.89
C CYS A 299 8.36 0.92 -7.54
N LEU A 300 7.25 0.44 -8.08
CA LEU A 300 6.67 -0.88 -7.82
C LEU A 300 6.31 -1.16 -6.36
N TYR A 301 6.02 -0.10 -5.59
CA TYR A 301 5.65 -0.25 -4.18
C TYR A 301 4.45 -1.18 -4.01
N GLY A 302 4.66 -2.34 -3.40
CA GLY A 302 3.60 -3.31 -3.14
C GLY A 302 3.03 -3.97 -4.39
N ALA A 303 3.76 -3.98 -5.51
CA ALA A 303 3.27 -4.55 -6.77
C ALA A 303 3.01 -6.05 -6.64
N THR A 304 1.88 -6.52 -7.18
CA THR A 304 1.42 -7.91 -7.14
C THR A 304 1.43 -8.59 -8.52
N GLY A 305 2.10 -7.98 -9.51
CA GLY A 305 2.31 -8.56 -10.83
C GLY A 305 2.63 -7.48 -11.86
N GLY A 306 2.74 -7.88 -13.13
CA GLY A 306 3.06 -6.97 -14.23
C GLY A 306 4.56 -6.81 -14.51
N VAL A 307 4.88 -6.02 -15.53
CA VAL A 307 6.26 -5.82 -16.02
C VAL A 307 6.60 -4.33 -16.12
N LEU A 308 7.70 -3.91 -15.49
CA LEU A 308 8.28 -2.57 -15.64
C LEU A 308 9.64 -2.63 -16.33
N LEU A 309 9.81 -1.89 -17.41
CA LEU A 309 11.06 -1.79 -18.16
C LEU A 309 11.46 -0.33 -18.27
N ALA A 310 12.54 0.10 -17.60
CA ALA A 310 13.00 1.49 -17.63
C ALA A 310 14.43 1.59 -18.15
N ASN A 311 14.62 2.22 -19.30
CA ASN A 311 15.93 2.45 -19.92
C ASN A 311 16.61 3.64 -19.25
N GLY A 312 17.13 3.39 -18.04
CA GLY A 312 17.83 4.33 -17.19
C GLY A 312 17.80 3.93 -15.71
N GLN A 313 18.29 4.80 -14.84
CA GLN A 313 18.41 4.55 -13.41
C GLN A 313 17.13 4.88 -12.66
N ALA A 314 16.82 4.07 -11.65
CA ALA A 314 15.80 4.33 -10.65
C ALA A 314 16.36 4.99 -9.39
N GLY A 315 15.50 5.70 -8.66
CA GLY A 315 15.83 6.24 -7.33
C GLY A 315 15.93 5.17 -6.23
N GLU A 316 15.78 5.62 -4.99
CA GLU A 316 15.82 4.77 -3.79
C GLU A 316 14.56 3.89 -3.67
N ARG A 317 14.67 2.81 -2.90
CA ARG A 317 13.57 1.88 -2.60
C ARG A 317 12.88 1.30 -3.84
N PHE A 318 13.65 1.11 -4.91
CA PHE A 318 13.15 0.44 -6.10
C PHE A 318 12.64 -0.97 -5.75
N ALA A 319 11.43 -1.31 -6.19
CA ALA A 319 10.75 -2.58 -5.91
C ALA A 319 10.52 -2.86 -4.41
N VAL A 320 10.34 -1.82 -3.59
CA VAL A 320 10.02 -1.99 -2.17
C VAL A 320 8.69 -2.71 -1.98
N ARG A 321 8.66 -3.76 -1.15
CA ARG A 321 7.49 -4.63 -0.97
C ARG A 321 6.94 -5.23 -2.26
N ASN A 322 7.75 -5.37 -3.32
CA ASN A 322 7.32 -6.10 -4.51
C ASN A 322 6.98 -7.55 -4.14
N SER A 323 5.80 -8.01 -4.55
CA SER A 323 5.30 -9.34 -4.25
C SER A 323 5.21 -10.25 -5.46
N SER A 324 5.20 -9.72 -6.69
CA SER A 324 5.10 -10.55 -7.92
C SER A 324 5.44 -9.84 -9.24
N ALA A 325 5.74 -8.54 -9.25
CA ALA A 325 6.10 -7.85 -10.47
C ALA A 325 7.50 -8.24 -10.98
N LYS A 326 7.68 -8.17 -12.30
CA LYS A 326 8.98 -8.31 -12.96
C LYS A 326 9.50 -6.93 -13.37
N ALA A 327 10.79 -6.69 -13.24
CA ALA A 327 11.35 -5.39 -13.61
C ALA A 327 12.77 -5.46 -14.15
N VAL A 328 13.09 -4.56 -15.08
CA VAL A 328 14.46 -4.32 -15.57
C VAL A 328 14.74 -2.81 -15.58
N VAL A 329 15.79 -2.40 -14.87
CA VAL A 329 16.31 -1.02 -14.82
C VAL A 329 17.82 -1.01 -15.00
N GLU A 330 18.41 0.14 -15.32
CA GLU A 330 19.85 0.25 -15.63
C GLU A 330 20.70 0.78 -14.45
N GLY A 331 20.06 0.98 -13.31
CA GLY A 331 20.67 1.32 -12.03
C GLY A 331 19.59 1.56 -10.98
N ALA A 332 19.97 1.56 -9.70
CA ALA A 332 19.04 1.87 -8.61
C ALA A 332 19.75 2.58 -7.45
N GLY A 333 19.02 3.38 -6.68
CA GLY A 333 19.50 3.99 -5.43
C GLY A 333 19.64 3.00 -4.27
N ASP A 334 19.67 3.53 -3.05
CA ASP A 334 19.72 2.74 -1.82
C ASP A 334 18.41 1.93 -1.62
N HIS A 335 18.48 0.86 -0.83
CA HIS A 335 17.32 0.05 -0.42
C HIS A 335 16.59 -0.67 -1.58
N CYS A 336 17.30 -1.01 -2.66
CA CYS A 336 16.73 -1.80 -3.74
C CYS A 336 16.20 -3.17 -3.23
N CYS A 337 14.99 -3.52 -3.63
CA CYS A 337 14.26 -4.73 -3.22
C CYS A 337 13.97 -4.84 -1.71
N GLU A 338 13.95 -3.72 -0.98
CA GLU A 338 13.60 -3.71 0.45
C GLU A 338 12.20 -4.32 0.69
N TYR A 339 12.09 -5.27 1.62
CA TYR A 339 10.85 -6.02 1.91
C TYR A 339 10.20 -6.76 0.74
N MET A 340 10.94 -7.05 -0.34
CA MET A 340 10.42 -7.85 -1.46
C MET A 340 10.07 -9.28 -1.01
N THR A 341 8.90 -9.77 -1.41
CA THR A 341 8.34 -11.09 -1.04
C THR A 341 8.09 -12.00 -2.24
N GLY A 342 8.32 -11.52 -3.46
CA GLY A 342 8.13 -12.27 -4.71
C GLY A 342 8.34 -11.40 -5.94
N GLY A 343 8.35 -12.01 -7.12
CA GLY A 343 8.67 -11.33 -8.39
C GLY A 343 10.15 -11.47 -8.77
N VAL A 344 10.55 -10.78 -9.85
CA VAL A 344 11.92 -10.84 -10.39
C VAL A 344 12.43 -9.45 -10.75
N VAL A 345 13.57 -9.03 -10.19
CA VAL A 345 14.15 -7.71 -10.48
C VAL A 345 15.53 -7.85 -11.12
N VAL A 346 15.79 -7.14 -12.20
CA VAL A 346 17.10 -7.07 -12.86
C VAL A 346 17.60 -5.63 -12.86
N VAL A 347 18.84 -5.43 -12.43
CA VAL A 347 19.52 -4.14 -12.45
C VAL A 347 20.79 -4.24 -13.30
N LEU A 348 20.81 -3.54 -14.43
CA LEU A 348 21.87 -3.57 -15.45
C LEU A 348 23.00 -2.55 -15.20
N GLY A 349 23.18 -2.15 -13.95
CA GLY A 349 24.20 -1.17 -13.56
C GLY A 349 24.32 -1.02 -12.05
N LYS A 350 24.82 0.13 -11.62
CA LYS A 350 25.15 0.37 -10.21
C LYS A 350 23.91 0.41 -9.32
N THR A 351 24.07 -0.13 -8.11
CA THR A 351 23.11 0.00 -7.01
C THR A 351 23.68 0.78 -5.84
N GLY A 352 22.79 1.37 -5.05
CA GLY A 352 23.09 1.91 -3.72
C GLY A 352 23.27 0.83 -2.65
N ARG A 353 23.37 1.24 -1.39
CA ARG A 353 23.57 0.34 -0.24
C ARG A 353 22.25 -0.25 0.29
N ASN A 354 22.38 -1.18 1.22
CA ASN A 354 21.29 -1.85 1.93
C ASN A 354 20.32 -2.63 1.00
N VAL A 355 20.86 -3.19 -0.08
CA VAL A 355 20.11 -4.02 -1.04
C VAL A 355 19.55 -5.25 -0.34
N GLY A 356 18.28 -5.58 -0.59
CA GLY A 356 17.63 -6.79 -0.08
C GLY A 356 17.34 -6.78 1.41
N ALA A 357 17.37 -5.63 2.08
CA ALA A 357 16.98 -5.53 3.49
C ALA A 357 15.53 -5.99 3.69
N GLY A 358 15.31 -6.97 4.56
CA GLY A 358 13.97 -7.53 4.78
C GLY A 358 13.38 -8.28 3.58
N MET A 359 14.15 -8.54 2.51
CA MET A 359 13.69 -9.30 1.35
C MET A 359 13.56 -10.77 1.71
N THR A 360 12.33 -11.28 1.75
CA THR A 360 12.00 -12.64 2.19
C THR A 360 11.53 -13.56 1.08
N GLY A 361 11.41 -13.08 -0.16
CA GLY A 361 11.01 -13.88 -1.31
C GLY A 361 11.24 -13.20 -2.65
N GLY A 362 11.17 -13.98 -3.73
CA GLY A 362 11.52 -13.55 -5.09
C GLY A 362 13.03 -13.53 -5.35
N LEU A 363 13.41 -13.25 -6.60
CA LEU A 363 14.81 -13.26 -7.06
C LEU A 363 15.21 -11.89 -7.61
N ALA A 364 16.48 -11.53 -7.45
CA ALA A 364 17.01 -10.33 -8.09
C ALA A 364 18.41 -10.56 -8.68
N TYR A 365 18.71 -9.89 -9.79
CA TYR A 365 19.96 -9.99 -10.53
C TYR A 365 20.60 -8.62 -10.67
N PHE A 366 21.88 -8.51 -10.34
CA PHE A 366 22.63 -7.26 -10.31
C PHE A 366 23.90 -7.38 -11.12
N LEU A 367 24.04 -6.53 -12.13
CA LEU A 367 25.29 -6.43 -12.90
C LEU A 367 26.34 -5.68 -12.08
N ASP A 368 27.45 -6.34 -11.79
CA ASP A 368 28.56 -5.78 -11.00
C ASP A 368 29.86 -5.77 -11.81
N GLU A 369 30.14 -4.63 -12.44
CA GLU A 369 31.32 -4.45 -13.30
C GLU A 369 32.56 -3.99 -12.53
N ASP A 370 32.39 -3.41 -11.34
CA ASP A 370 33.48 -2.85 -10.52
C ASP A 370 33.79 -3.68 -9.25
N GLY A 371 33.03 -4.75 -8.99
CA GLY A 371 33.23 -5.64 -7.86
C GLY A 371 32.70 -5.09 -6.53
N SER A 372 31.97 -3.96 -6.55
CA SER A 372 31.51 -3.28 -5.33
C SER A 372 30.21 -3.84 -4.76
N PHE A 373 29.45 -4.65 -5.53
CA PHE A 373 28.11 -5.07 -5.14
C PHE A 373 28.05 -5.84 -3.81
N PRO A 374 28.94 -6.79 -3.49
CA PRO A 374 28.86 -7.54 -2.22
C PRO A 374 28.86 -6.66 -0.97
N ALA A 375 29.57 -5.53 -0.99
CA ALA A 375 29.64 -4.60 0.15
C ALA A 375 28.36 -3.77 0.36
N LYS A 376 27.44 -3.78 -0.62
CA LYS A 376 26.21 -2.98 -0.62
C LYS A 376 24.98 -3.79 -0.19
N VAL A 377 25.11 -5.12 -0.10
CA VAL A 377 24.02 -6.01 0.25
C VAL A 377 23.79 -6.03 1.76
N ASN A 378 22.54 -5.99 2.18
CA ASN A 378 22.20 -6.28 3.57
C ASN A 378 22.29 -7.79 3.81
N PRO A 379 23.16 -8.26 4.72
CA PRO A 379 23.45 -9.68 4.87
C PRO A 379 22.45 -10.42 5.78
N GLU A 380 21.42 -9.76 6.32
CA GLU A 380 20.53 -10.33 7.33
C GLU A 380 19.74 -11.54 6.82
N ILE A 381 19.21 -11.47 5.59
CA ILE A 381 18.31 -12.49 5.04
C ILE A 381 18.83 -13.06 3.72
N VAL A 382 19.12 -12.18 2.76
CA VAL A 382 19.47 -12.56 1.39
C VAL A 382 20.90 -13.09 1.33
N LYS A 383 21.09 -14.17 0.57
CA LYS A 383 22.42 -14.61 0.14
C LYS A 383 22.66 -14.18 -1.30
N ILE A 384 23.90 -13.82 -1.60
CA ILE A 384 24.32 -13.56 -2.97
C ILE A 384 25.17 -14.70 -3.50
N GLN A 385 24.97 -15.03 -4.77
CA GLN A 385 25.72 -16.03 -5.51
C GLN A 385 25.91 -15.58 -6.96
N ARG A 386 26.78 -16.24 -7.71
CA ARG A 386 26.80 -16.08 -9.16
C ARG A 386 25.59 -16.81 -9.77
N VAL A 387 25.25 -16.47 -11.01
CA VAL A 387 24.22 -17.22 -11.75
C VAL A 387 24.81 -18.58 -12.13
N ILE A 388 24.38 -19.63 -11.45
CA ILE A 388 24.98 -20.98 -11.53
C ILE A 388 24.07 -22.02 -12.19
N THR A 389 22.78 -21.73 -12.38
CA THR A 389 21.82 -22.67 -12.98
C THR A 389 21.41 -22.23 -14.37
N PRO A 390 21.15 -23.16 -15.31
CA PRO A 390 20.62 -22.83 -16.63
C PRO A 390 19.27 -22.11 -16.56
N ALA A 391 18.41 -22.46 -15.60
CA ALA A 391 17.11 -21.81 -15.43
C ALA A 391 17.25 -20.34 -14.97
N GLY A 392 18.19 -20.06 -14.06
CA GLY A 392 18.49 -18.69 -13.63
C GLY A 392 19.12 -17.85 -14.75
N GLU A 393 20.02 -18.45 -15.53
CA GLU A 393 20.59 -17.83 -16.73
C GLU A 393 19.50 -17.48 -17.75
N GLN A 394 18.60 -18.43 -18.05
CA GLN A 394 17.50 -18.23 -18.98
C GLN A 394 16.54 -17.13 -18.50
N GLN A 395 16.12 -17.16 -17.23
CA GLN A 395 15.24 -16.13 -16.65
C GLN A 395 15.85 -14.73 -16.76
N LEU A 396 17.14 -14.60 -16.45
CA LEU A 396 17.85 -13.33 -16.58
C LEU A 396 17.91 -12.87 -18.05
N LYS A 397 18.30 -13.78 -18.95
CA LYS A 397 18.47 -13.47 -20.38
C LYS A 397 17.16 -13.02 -21.02
N GLU A 398 16.06 -13.75 -20.79
CA GLU A 398 14.73 -13.42 -21.33
C GLU A 398 14.23 -12.03 -20.88
N LEU A 399 14.51 -11.65 -19.62
CA LEU A 399 14.16 -10.32 -19.12
C LEU A 399 14.99 -9.22 -19.79
N ILE A 400 16.28 -9.46 -20.03
CA ILE A 400 17.15 -8.51 -20.71
C ILE A 400 16.80 -8.40 -22.20
N GLU A 401 16.44 -9.50 -22.86
CA GLU A 401 15.93 -9.52 -24.24
C GLU A 401 14.64 -8.70 -24.33
N THR A 402 13.67 -8.98 -23.45
CA THR A 402 12.42 -8.20 -23.38
C THR A 402 12.70 -6.72 -23.16
N HIS A 403 13.64 -6.38 -22.27
CA HIS A 403 14.04 -5.00 -22.02
C HIS A 403 14.65 -4.35 -23.26
N ALA A 404 15.57 -5.03 -23.95
CA ALA A 404 16.20 -4.54 -25.18
C ALA A 404 15.18 -4.29 -26.30
N ASP A 405 14.24 -5.22 -26.48
CA ASP A 405 13.21 -5.16 -27.52
C ASP A 405 12.21 -4.03 -27.26
N ARG A 406 11.74 -3.90 -26.02
CA ARG A 406 10.70 -2.92 -25.68
C ARG A 406 11.22 -1.51 -25.47
N THR A 407 12.44 -1.35 -24.97
CA THR A 407 13.01 -0.03 -24.67
C THR A 407 14.02 0.47 -25.70
N GLY A 408 14.57 -0.43 -26.52
CA GLY A 408 15.69 -0.13 -27.41
C GLY A 408 17.05 0.00 -26.71
N SER A 409 17.14 -0.29 -25.41
CA SER A 409 18.35 -0.13 -24.57
C SER A 409 19.63 -0.63 -25.24
N GLN A 410 20.62 0.27 -25.38
CA GLN A 410 21.93 -0.06 -25.91
C GLN A 410 22.77 -0.85 -24.89
N LYS A 411 22.55 -0.64 -23.59
CA LYS A 411 23.22 -1.39 -22.53
C LYS A 411 22.81 -2.86 -22.57
N ALA A 412 21.50 -3.14 -22.62
CA ALA A 412 20.97 -4.49 -22.74
C ALA A 412 21.44 -5.18 -24.03
N LYS A 413 21.40 -4.50 -25.18
CA LYS A 413 21.93 -5.03 -26.44
C LYS A 413 23.41 -5.40 -26.35
N THR A 414 24.23 -4.55 -25.73
CA THR A 414 25.66 -4.82 -25.53
C THR A 414 25.88 -6.04 -24.63
N ILE A 415 25.11 -6.18 -23.55
CA ILE A 415 25.16 -7.35 -22.65
C ILE A 415 24.81 -8.62 -23.42
N LEU A 416 23.72 -8.61 -24.19
CA LEU A 416 23.26 -9.78 -24.95
C LEU A 416 24.26 -10.18 -26.04
N ALA A 417 24.86 -9.22 -26.74
CA ALA A 417 25.87 -9.48 -27.76
C ALA A 417 27.16 -10.10 -27.19
N ASN A 418 27.46 -9.84 -25.91
CA ASN A 418 28.67 -10.30 -25.22
C ASN A 418 28.32 -11.17 -24.00
N TRP A 419 27.26 -11.99 -24.12
CA TRP A 419 26.65 -12.67 -22.98
C TRP A 419 27.62 -13.49 -22.12
N SER A 420 28.53 -14.25 -22.75
CA SER A 420 29.53 -15.06 -22.05
C SER A 420 30.51 -14.23 -21.21
N GLU A 421 30.72 -12.96 -21.57
CA GLU A 421 31.57 -12.04 -20.80
C GLU A 421 30.80 -11.41 -19.63
N TYR A 422 29.53 -11.09 -19.83
CA TYR A 422 28.71 -10.41 -18.83
C TYR A 422 28.09 -11.34 -17.79
N LEU A 423 27.69 -12.56 -18.17
CA LEU A 423 27.04 -13.50 -17.25
C LEU A 423 27.83 -13.74 -15.95
N PRO A 424 29.17 -13.95 -15.98
CA PRO A 424 29.95 -14.12 -14.75
C PRO A 424 30.01 -12.87 -13.84
N LYS A 425 29.66 -11.68 -14.37
CA LYS A 425 29.64 -10.41 -13.64
C LYS A 425 28.32 -10.19 -12.89
N PHE A 426 27.27 -10.94 -13.21
CA PHE A 426 26.01 -10.86 -12.46
C PHE A 426 26.12 -11.52 -11.08
N TRP A 427 25.48 -10.89 -10.11
CA TRP A 427 25.12 -11.49 -8.83
C TRP A 427 23.63 -11.78 -8.80
N GLN A 428 23.28 -12.95 -8.30
CA GLN A 428 21.91 -13.36 -7.98
C GLN A 428 21.72 -13.22 -6.47
N ALA A 429 20.73 -12.44 -6.07
CA ALA A 429 20.25 -12.28 -4.71
C ALA A 429 19.10 -13.27 -4.46
N VAL A 430 19.32 -14.19 -3.52
CA VAL A 430 18.44 -15.32 -3.21
C VAL A 430 18.07 -15.31 -1.73
N PRO A 431 16.82 -15.02 -1.36
CA PRO A 431 16.35 -15.19 0.01
C PRO A 431 16.13 -16.68 0.33
N PRO A 432 16.06 -17.07 1.62
CA PRO A 432 15.97 -18.48 2.01
C PRO A 432 14.73 -19.22 1.48
N SER A 433 13.63 -18.51 1.17
CA SER A 433 12.43 -19.10 0.58
C SER A 433 12.66 -19.65 -0.83
N GLU A 434 13.57 -19.04 -1.60
CA GLU A 434 13.87 -19.40 -2.99
C GLU A 434 15.08 -20.33 -3.10
N LYS A 435 15.65 -20.78 -1.97
CA LYS A 435 16.89 -21.56 -1.96
C LYS A 435 16.81 -22.81 -2.84
N ASP A 436 15.65 -23.47 -2.87
CA ASP A 436 15.44 -24.71 -3.62
C ASP A 436 14.79 -24.46 -5.00
N ALA A 437 14.63 -23.19 -5.41
CA ALA A 437 14.04 -22.84 -6.70
C ALA A 437 14.97 -23.29 -7.86
N PRO A 438 14.43 -23.76 -9.00
CA PRO A 438 15.23 -24.17 -10.16
C PRO A 438 16.21 -23.09 -10.65
N GLU A 439 15.83 -21.83 -10.53
CA GLU A 439 16.62 -20.67 -10.92
C GLU A 439 17.80 -20.38 -9.97
N ALA A 440 17.78 -20.92 -8.75
CA ALA A 440 18.77 -20.65 -7.71
C ALA A 440 19.60 -21.88 -7.30
N SER A 441 19.08 -23.10 -7.46
CA SER A 441 19.74 -24.34 -7.03
C SER A 441 20.05 -25.30 -8.18
N THR A 442 21.28 -25.80 -8.20
CA THR A 442 21.69 -26.93 -9.06
C THR A 442 21.21 -28.28 -8.52
N ASP A 443 20.91 -28.33 -7.22
CA ASP A 443 20.32 -29.50 -6.59
C ASP A 443 18.83 -29.49 -6.91
N THR A 444 18.47 -30.09 -8.05
CA THR A 444 17.09 -30.52 -8.29
C THR A 444 16.74 -31.59 -7.26
N ALA A 445 16.29 -31.17 -6.08
CA ALA A 445 15.66 -32.08 -5.15
C ALA A 445 14.36 -32.57 -5.79
N ALA A 446 14.38 -33.85 -6.16
CA ALA A 446 13.23 -34.66 -6.54
C ALA A 446 11.98 -34.22 -5.77
N SER A 447 10.88 -34.03 -6.51
CA SER A 447 9.50 -33.96 -6.04
C SER A 447 9.34 -34.20 -4.52
N LYS A 448 9.19 -33.13 -3.75
CA LYS A 448 8.49 -33.23 -2.46
C LYS A 448 7.04 -33.58 -2.78
N VAL A 449 6.79 -34.88 -2.98
CA VAL A 449 5.45 -35.45 -2.85
C VAL A 449 4.96 -35.03 -1.46
N PRO A 450 3.81 -34.35 -1.32
CA PRO A 450 3.23 -34.12 -0.01
C PRO A 450 2.99 -35.49 0.61
N ALA A 451 3.63 -35.76 1.75
CA ALA A 451 3.31 -36.91 2.56
C ALA A 451 1.80 -36.90 2.82
N SER A 452 1.16 -37.98 2.38
CA SER A 452 -0.22 -38.37 2.64
C SER A 452 -0.73 -37.96 4.03
N ALA A 453 -1.89 -37.31 4.06
CA ALA A 453 -2.79 -37.40 5.19
C ALA A 453 -3.65 -38.66 5.01
N GLN A 454 -3.38 -39.69 5.82
CA GLN A 454 -4.38 -40.67 6.24
C GLN A 454 -5.08 -40.13 7.50
#